data_AF-A0A1S4J0H3-F1
#
_entry.id   AF-A0A1S4J0H3-F1
#
_cell.length_a   1.000
_cell.length_b   1.000
_cell.length_c   1.000
_cell.angle_alpha   90.00
_cell.angle_beta   90.00
_cell.angle_gamma   90.00
#
_symmetry.space_group_name_H-M   'P 1'
#
loop_
_entity.id
_entity.type
_entity.pdbx_description
1 polymer ?
#
loop_
_entity_poly.entity_id
_entity_poly.type
_entity_poly.pdbx_seq_one_letter_code
_entity_poly.pdbx_strand_id
1 'polypeptide(L)'
;MNSAFVLKSILFVIICVQCNANVAPPSCGRRQIKLQQLVTHGYTTNPGEFPWHAGIFMTTGFQKSYICGGSLVNELSVITAAHCVTDPVNGLVTSPATLFVQLGKFKLNLYGDTVQEHAVQQVIVCEDFQTKTSKYDLAIVRLATQARFTDYVQPICVFPQPPGINYNDGSIRGTVVGWGYTQFDALSDALQGTTLPVVGHTKCLESNPELFERTLYDGMFCAGFKNGTNVCNGDSGGGMFVNRNGQWFLIGVVSFTAARDSNTNLCSTKDYTGFTKVSAFQDFIVTNCGLQPVTERPAVVGGGGKQKFFHATDFGLEQKMNWFQAGDYCRSIGQHLAEIRSGQDQAKVKEIVAKGGMEPDANGVARLKQYWIGANDLGVSREFKWQFSGRGITFTHWRQNEPNNVNNNEHCVAVLGNKQAFWIDANCKGKRQVLCEVWK
;
A
#
# COMPACT_ATOMS: atom_id res chain seq x y z
N MET A 1 -43.90 66.13 17.91
CA MET A 1 -42.73 65.90 18.80
C MET A 1 -43.02 64.66 19.65
N ASN A 2 -42.01 63.80 19.82
CA ASN A 2 -41.73 62.80 20.89
C ASN A 2 -42.70 62.73 22.10
N SER A 3 -42.98 61.62 22.81
CA SER A 3 -42.48 60.21 22.86
C SER A 3 -43.28 59.45 23.98
N ALA A 4 -43.17 58.14 24.28
CA ALA A 4 -42.65 56.92 23.61
C ALA A 4 -42.93 55.65 24.47
N PHE A 5 -43.26 54.50 23.84
CA PHE A 5 -43.20 53.12 24.39
C PHE A 5 -44.14 52.79 25.59
N VAL A 6 -44.53 51.54 25.92
CA VAL A 6 -43.85 50.22 25.85
C VAL A 6 -44.81 49.11 25.42
N LEU A 7 -44.35 48.18 24.57
CA LEU A 7 -44.99 46.86 24.37
C LEU A 7 -44.18 45.78 25.12
N LYS A 8 -44.84 44.91 25.90
CA LYS A 8 -44.18 43.79 26.59
C LYS A 8 -44.15 42.55 25.70
N SER A 9 -42.96 42.10 25.30
CA SER A 9 -42.76 40.83 24.58
C SER A 9 -42.89 39.64 25.53
N ILE A 10 -43.68 38.64 25.14
CA ILE A 10 -43.77 37.34 25.84
C ILE A 10 -42.72 36.41 25.26
N LEU A 11 -41.81 35.92 26.10
CA LEU A 11 -40.71 35.03 25.71
C LEU A 11 -41.14 33.56 25.89
N PHE A 12 -41.34 32.83 24.79
CA PHE A 12 -41.52 31.38 24.84
C PHE A 12 -40.17 30.70 25.12
N VAL A 13 -40.04 30.11 26.31
CA VAL A 13 -38.86 29.31 26.68
C VAL A 13 -38.99 27.92 26.05
N ILE A 14 -38.31 27.72 24.92
CA ILE A 14 -38.13 26.39 24.35
C ILE A 14 -37.12 25.64 25.24
N ILE A 15 -37.62 24.71 26.06
CA ILE A 15 -36.78 23.80 26.82
C ILE A 15 -36.16 22.81 25.83
N CYS A 16 -34.96 23.14 25.35
CA CYS A 16 -34.17 22.22 24.54
C CYS A 16 -33.66 21.10 25.46
N VAL A 17 -34.34 19.95 25.43
CA VAL A 17 -33.82 18.72 26.05
C VAL A 17 -32.59 18.32 25.26
N GLN A 18 -31.41 18.70 25.77
CA GLN A 18 -30.15 18.23 25.26
C GLN A 18 -30.07 16.71 25.49
N CYS A 19 -30.29 15.93 24.44
CA CYS A 19 -29.80 14.56 24.38
C CYS A 19 -28.27 14.61 24.39
N ASN A 20 -27.68 14.71 25.59
CA ASN A 20 -26.27 14.37 25.84
C ASN A 20 -26.09 12.86 25.73
N ALA A 21 -26.36 12.33 24.54
CA ALA A 21 -25.94 11.02 24.13
C ALA A 21 -24.43 11.13 23.82
N ASN A 22 -23.62 11.05 24.88
CA ASN A 22 -22.21 10.68 24.78
C ASN A 22 -22.13 9.22 24.34
N VAL A 23 -22.57 8.94 23.11
CA VAL A 23 -22.30 7.68 22.43
C VAL A 23 -20.81 7.72 22.12
N ALA A 24 -20.03 6.94 22.88
CA ALA A 24 -18.64 6.72 22.55
C ALA A 24 -18.58 6.26 21.07
N PRO A 25 -17.71 6.83 20.23
CA PRO A 25 -17.65 6.46 18.82
C PRO A 25 -17.48 4.94 18.71
N PRO A 26 -18.29 4.25 17.88
CA PRO A 26 -18.35 2.79 17.86
C PRO A 26 -16.96 2.19 17.67
N SER A 27 -16.57 1.31 18.59
CA SER A 27 -15.18 0.86 18.66
C SER A 27 -14.82 0.02 17.43
N CYS A 28 -13.95 0.57 16.58
CA CYS A 28 -13.49 -0.10 15.37
C CYS A 28 -12.75 -1.42 15.68
N GLY A 29 -12.79 -2.35 14.72
CA GLY A 29 -11.98 -3.57 14.75
C GLY A 29 -12.31 -4.55 15.89
N ARG A 30 -13.45 -4.40 16.58
CA ARG A 30 -13.87 -5.25 17.71
C ARG A 30 -15.09 -6.08 17.32
N ARG A 31 -14.83 -7.31 16.84
CA ARG A 31 -15.85 -8.34 16.55
C ARG A 31 -16.73 -8.55 17.78
N GLN A 32 -18.06 -8.45 17.62
CA GLN A 32 -19.01 -8.78 18.69
C GLN A 32 -19.18 -10.30 18.88
N ILE A 33 -19.10 -11.08 17.79
CA ILE A 33 -19.20 -12.54 17.87
C ILE A 33 -17.93 -13.16 18.47
N LYS A 34 -18.11 -14.09 19.42
CA LYS A 34 -17.01 -14.88 19.99
C LYS A 34 -16.79 -16.13 19.14
N LEU A 35 -15.63 -16.20 18.48
CA LEU A 35 -15.20 -17.36 17.70
C LEU A 35 -14.00 -18.02 18.36
N GLN A 36 -14.01 -19.36 18.45
CA GLN A 36 -12.80 -20.14 18.65
C GLN A 36 -12.22 -20.49 17.27
N GLN A 37 -11.03 -19.98 16.94
CA GLN A 37 -10.33 -20.33 15.69
C GLN A 37 -9.07 -21.16 15.97
N LEU A 38 -8.95 -22.28 15.26
CA LEU A 38 -7.82 -23.22 15.28
C LEU A 38 -7.59 -23.76 13.85
N VAL A 39 -7.09 -22.93 12.92
CA VAL A 39 -6.81 -23.38 11.54
C VAL A 39 -5.58 -22.68 10.94
N THR A 40 -4.83 -23.42 10.12
CA THR A 40 -3.82 -22.93 9.18
C THR A 40 -4.20 -23.32 7.74
N HIS A 41 -3.83 -22.51 6.74
CA HIS A 41 -4.32 -22.50 5.34
C HIS A 41 -5.62 -21.69 5.14
N GLY A 42 -6.09 -21.59 3.90
CA GLY A 42 -7.35 -20.91 3.56
C GLY A 42 -8.55 -21.67 4.14
N TYR A 43 -9.53 -20.93 4.66
CA TYR A 43 -10.71 -21.48 5.34
C TYR A 43 -11.98 -20.69 5.00
N THR A 44 -13.13 -21.38 5.04
CA THR A 44 -14.43 -20.71 5.00
C THR A 44 -14.66 -20.00 6.34
N THR A 45 -14.92 -18.70 6.29
CA THR A 45 -15.16 -17.88 7.48
C THR A 45 -16.51 -18.18 8.12
N ASN A 46 -16.74 -17.66 9.31
CA ASN A 46 -18.06 -17.67 9.94
C ASN A 46 -18.84 -16.40 9.57
N PRO A 47 -20.19 -16.45 9.49
CA PRO A 47 -21.02 -15.25 9.35
C PRO A 47 -20.70 -14.23 10.46
N GLY A 48 -20.38 -12.99 10.08
CA GLY A 48 -19.99 -11.92 11.02
C GLY A 48 -18.54 -11.97 11.51
N GLU A 49 -17.71 -12.87 10.98
CA GLU A 49 -16.29 -12.96 11.37
C GLU A 49 -15.47 -11.76 10.89
N PHE A 50 -15.77 -11.24 9.70
CA PHE A 50 -15.15 -10.03 9.17
C PHE A 50 -16.25 -9.00 8.87
N PRO A 51 -16.86 -8.40 9.92
CA PRO A 51 -18.04 -7.55 9.80
C PRO A 51 -17.77 -6.19 9.13
N TRP A 52 -16.50 -5.90 8.85
CA TRP A 52 -16.04 -4.75 8.07
C TRP A 52 -15.81 -5.09 6.59
N HIS A 53 -15.87 -6.36 6.18
CA HIS A 53 -15.68 -6.72 4.77
C HIS A 53 -16.90 -6.27 3.95
N ALA A 54 -16.64 -5.53 2.88
CA ALA A 54 -17.66 -4.99 1.99
C ALA A 54 -17.54 -5.65 0.61
N GLY A 55 -18.66 -6.01 0.00
CA GLY A 55 -18.70 -6.37 -1.42
C GLY A 55 -19.12 -5.18 -2.27
N ILE A 56 -18.34 -4.86 -3.30
CA ILE A 56 -18.66 -3.83 -4.29
C ILE A 56 -19.25 -4.51 -5.52
N PHE A 57 -20.39 -3.98 -5.97
CA PHE A 57 -21.15 -4.50 -7.10
C PHE A 57 -21.39 -3.42 -8.13
N MET A 58 -21.37 -3.80 -9.42
CA MET A 58 -21.71 -2.93 -10.53
C MET A 58 -22.97 -3.42 -11.25
N THR A 59 -23.82 -2.51 -11.70
CA THR A 59 -24.95 -2.84 -12.57
C THR A 59 -24.58 -2.77 -14.05
N THR A 60 -24.89 -3.83 -14.80
CA THR A 60 -24.82 -3.87 -16.26
C THR A 60 -26.21 -4.24 -16.78
N GLY A 61 -26.94 -3.23 -17.29
CA GLY A 61 -28.37 -3.37 -17.56
C GLY A 61 -29.13 -3.68 -16.27
N PHE A 62 -29.89 -4.78 -16.26
CA PHE A 62 -30.67 -5.23 -15.10
C PHE A 62 -29.91 -6.15 -14.12
N GLN A 63 -28.70 -6.60 -14.47
CA GLN A 63 -27.91 -7.49 -13.62
C GLN A 63 -26.95 -6.71 -12.73
N LYS A 64 -26.81 -7.16 -11.48
CA LYS A 64 -25.86 -6.62 -10.50
C LYS A 64 -24.78 -7.67 -10.24
N SER A 65 -23.55 -7.38 -10.63
CA SER A 65 -22.41 -8.31 -10.57
C SER A 65 -21.40 -7.85 -9.53
N TYR A 66 -20.85 -8.78 -8.75
CA TYR A 66 -19.73 -8.52 -7.85
C TYR A 66 -18.49 -8.17 -8.67
N ILE A 67 -17.76 -7.12 -8.28
CA ILE A 67 -16.53 -6.69 -8.96
C ILE A 67 -15.30 -6.76 -8.06
N CYS A 68 -15.40 -6.36 -6.79
CA CYS A 68 -14.29 -6.23 -5.87
C CYS A 68 -14.75 -6.27 -4.40
N GLY A 69 -13.81 -6.51 -3.50
CA GLY A 69 -13.96 -6.30 -2.07
C GLY A 69 -13.71 -4.85 -1.64
N GLY A 70 -13.91 -4.62 -0.35
CA GLY A 70 -13.64 -3.35 0.33
C GLY A 70 -13.61 -3.53 1.84
N SER A 71 -13.27 -2.47 2.56
CA SER A 71 -13.29 -2.41 4.02
C SER A 71 -14.07 -1.20 4.52
N LEU A 72 -15.14 -1.42 5.29
CA LEU A 72 -15.92 -0.38 5.95
C LEU A 72 -15.11 0.24 7.09
N VAL A 73 -14.90 1.56 7.08
CA VAL A 73 -14.07 2.27 8.08
C VAL A 73 -14.86 3.20 8.99
N ASN A 74 -16.08 3.58 8.58
CA ASN A 74 -17.09 4.26 9.38
C ASN A 74 -18.47 4.07 8.72
N GLU A 75 -19.50 4.74 9.22
CA GLU A 75 -20.89 4.62 8.77
C GLU A 75 -21.10 4.97 7.29
N LEU A 76 -20.19 5.72 6.66
CA LEU A 76 -20.36 6.26 5.30
C LEU A 76 -19.21 5.93 4.34
N SER A 77 -18.12 5.31 4.79
CA SER A 77 -16.90 5.19 4.01
C SER A 77 -16.40 3.75 3.90
N VAL A 78 -16.15 3.30 2.68
CA VAL A 78 -15.47 2.04 2.37
C VAL A 78 -14.16 2.35 1.65
N ILE A 79 -13.05 1.77 2.12
CA ILE A 79 -11.76 1.78 1.41
C ILE A 79 -11.71 0.58 0.46
N THR A 80 -11.23 0.78 -0.76
CA THR A 80 -11.01 -0.25 -1.77
C THR A 80 -9.81 0.12 -2.65
N ALA A 81 -9.52 -0.67 -3.69
CA ALA A 81 -8.50 -0.37 -4.69
C ALA A 81 -9.05 0.60 -5.75
N ALA A 82 -8.20 1.45 -6.31
CA ALA A 82 -8.60 2.37 -7.37
C ALA A 82 -9.01 1.63 -8.65
N HIS A 83 -8.28 0.57 -9.02
CA HIS A 83 -8.57 -0.21 -10.22
C HIS A 83 -9.97 -0.87 -10.20
N CYS A 84 -10.58 -1.05 -9.01
CA CYS A 84 -11.94 -1.56 -8.84
C CYS A 84 -13.03 -0.55 -9.24
N VAL A 85 -12.68 0.74 -9.34
CA VAL A 85 -13.62 1.85 -9.56
C VAL A 85 -13.15 2.81 -10.67
N THR A 86 -12.24 2.34 -11.53
CA THR A 86 -11.77 3.03 -12.73
C THR A 86 -11.77 2.10 -13.92
N ASP A 87 -12.08 2.61 -15.11
CA ASP A 87 -11.93 1.86 -16.36
C ASP A 87 -10.44 1.51 -16.62
N PRO A 88 -10.11 0.25 -16.95
CA PRO A 88 -8.72 -0.20 -17.09
C PRO A 88 -8.03 0.29 -18.38
N VAL A 89 -8.78 0.80 -19.37
CA VAL A 89 -8.26 1.25 -20.67
C VAL A 89 -7.96 2.75 -20.65
N ASN A 90 -8.90 3.56 -20.15
CA ASN A 90 -8.83 5.02 -20.18
C ASN A 90 -8.67 5.68 -18.79
N GLY A 91 -8.77 4.92 -17.70
CA GLY A 91 -8.58 5.43 -16.33
C GLY A 91 -9.72 6.28 -15.79
N LEU A 92 -10.84 6.42 -16.51
CA LEU A 92 -11.99 7.21 -16.06
C LEU A 92 -12.66 6.54 -14.85
N VAL A 93 -13.01 7.37 -13.87
CA VAL A 93 -13.72 6.92 -12.66
C VAL A 93 -15.10 6.38 -13.04
N THR A 94 -15.43 5.19 -12.53
CA THR A 94 -16.76 4.59 -12.72
C THR A 94 -17.84 5.46 -12.10
N SER A 95 -18.97 5.62 -12.81
CA SER A 95 -20.10 6.41 -12.33
C SER A 95 -20.63 5.88 -10.99
N PRO A 96 -20.76 6.71 -9.94
CA PRO A 96 -21.38 6.33 -8.67
C PRO A 96 -22.77 5.69 -8.84
N ALA A 97 -23.53 6.13 -9.85
CA ALA A 97 -24.89 5.66 -10.11
C ALA A 97 -24.98 4.19 -10.57
N THR A 98 -23.87 3.57 -11.02
CA THR A 98 -23.85 2.14 -11.38
C THR A 98 -23.25 1.26 -10.29
N LEU A 99 -22.83 1.83 -9.15
CA LEU A 99 -22.13 1.14 -8.07
C LEU A 99 -23.00 0.98 -6.81
N PHE A 100 -22.87 -0.19 -6.19
CA PHE A 100 -23.53 -0.56 -4.94
C PHE A 100 -22.53 -1.22 -4.00
N VAL A 101 -22.72 -1.02 -2.70
CA VAL A 101 -21.97 -1.69 -1.65
C VAL A 101 -22.92 -2.57 -0.85
N GLN A 102 -22.55 -3.84 -0.65
CA GLN A 102 -23.24 -4.77 0.25
C GLN A 102 -22.34 -5.07 1.46
N LEU A 103 -22.88 -4.85 2.66
CA LEU A 103 -22.25 -5.09 3.96
C LEU A 103 -22.97 -6.25 4.68
N GLY A 104 -22.31 -6.89 5.65
CA GLY A 104 -22.94 -7.93 6.49
C GLY A 104 -23.27 -9.23 5.74
N LYS A 105 -22.65 -9.42 4.57
CA LYS A 105 -22.86 -10.54 3.67
C LYS A 105 -21.85 -11.65 3.93
N PHE A 106 -22.31 -12.89 3.93
CA PHE A 106 -21.46 -14.08 4.04
C PHE A 106 -21.49 -14.92 2.75
N LYS A 107 -22.69 -15.13 2.20
CA LYS A 107 -22.91 -15.84 0.95
C LYS A 107 -23.02 -14.87 -0.22
N LEU A 108 -22.21 -15.03 -1.27
CA LEU A 108 -22.14 -14.10 -2.40
C LEU A 108 -23.48 -14.04 -3.17
N ASN A 109 -24.08 -15.20 -3.43
CA ASN A 109 -25.31 -15.30 -4.24
C ASN A 109 -26.60 -15.20 -3.44
N LEU A 110 -26.53 -15.09 -2.10
CA LEU A 110 -27.69 -15.02 -1.22
C LEU A 110 -27.88 -13.61 -0.65
N TYR A 111 -29.13 -13.15 -0.62
CA TYR A 111 -29.55 -12.05 0.25
C TYR A 111 -30.12 -12.65 1.52
N GLY A 112 -29.68 -12.16 2.68
CA GLY A 112 -30.16 -12.58 4.00
C GLY A 112 -30.30 -11.39 4.92
N ASP A 113 -30.96 -11.58 6.05
CA ASP A 113 -31.42 -10.51 6.96
C ASP A 113 -30.28 -9.65 7.56
N THR A 114 -29.04 -10.12 7.48
CA THR A 114 -27.83 -9.42 7.91
C THR A 114 -27.29 -8.42 6.89
N VAL A 115 -27.74 -8.51 5.62
CA VAL A 115 -27.19 -7.75 4.50
C VAL A 115 -27.74 -6.33 4.47
N GLN A 116 -26.85 -5.35 4.39
CA GLN A 116 -27.21 -3.95 4.14
C GLN A 116 -26.67 -3.53 2.78
N GLU A 117 -27.56 -3.09 1.89
CA GLU A 117 -27.18 -2.57 0.58
C GLU A 117 -27.28 -1.03 0.55
N HIS A 118 -26.24 -0.41 0.02
CA HIS A 118 -26.10 1.03 -0.10
C HIS A 118 -25.76 1.39 -1.56
N ALA A 119 -26.47 2.37 -2.12
CA ALA A 119 -26.02 3.04 -3.35
C ALA A 119 -24.77 3.89 -3.05
N VAL A 120 -23.94 4.13 -4.07
CA VAL A 120 -22.74 4.97 -3.94
C VAL A 120 -23.08 6.44 -4.24
N GLN A 121 -22.73 7.34 -3.31
CA GLN A 121 -22.86 8.78 -3.49
C GLN A 121 -21.67 9.36 -4.26
N GLN A 122 -20.46 8.91 -3.93
CA GLN A 122 -19.22 9.45 -4.48
C GLN A 122 -18.13 8.39 -4.51
N VAL A 123 -17.34 8.39 -5.58
CA VAL A 123 -16.07 7.67 -5.68
C VAL A 123 -14.95 8.70 -5.62
N ILE A 124 -13.95 8.46 -4.76
CA ILE A 124 -12.78 9.32 -4.57
C ILE A 124 -11.54 8.45 -4.82
N VAL A 125 -10.90 8.63 -5.98
CA VAL A 125 -9.68 7.92 -6.36
C VAL A 125 -8.46 8.72 -5.90
N CYS A 126 -7.37 8.04 -5.52
CA CYS A 126 -6.10 8.71 -5.25
C CYS A 126 -5.58 9.42 -6.50
N GLU A 127 -5.23 10.71 -6.39
CA GLU A 127 -4.82 11.56 -7.54
C GLU A 127 -3.56 11.03 -8.26
N ASP A 128 -2.66 10.36 -7.53
CA ASP A 128 -1.44 9.76 -8.08
C ASP A 128 -1.66 8.38 -8.73
N PHE A 129 -2.91 7.86 -8.79
CA PHE A 129 -3.19 6.51 -9.30
C PHE A 129 -2.75 6.32 -10.76
N GLN A 130 -2.00 5.23 -11.01
CA GLN A 130 -1.45 4.91 -12.33
C GLN A 130 -2.06 3.62 -12.89
N THR A 131 -3.09 3.74 -13.73
CA THR A 131 -3.82 2.60 -14.33
C THR A 131 -2.92 1.56 -14.98
N LYS A 132 -1.79 1.96 -15.59
CA LYS A 132 -0.86 1.05 -16.29
C LYS A 132 0.08 0.25 -15.37
N THR A 133 0.31 0.71 -14.15
CA THR A 133 1.28 0.13 -13.21
C THR A 133 0.66 -0.31 -11.89
N SER A 134 -0.62 -0.02 -11.68
CA SER A 134 -1.33 -0.16 -10.40
C SER A 134 -0.60 0.51 -9.22
N LYS A 135 0.21 1.54 -9.48
CA LYS A 135 0.81 2.37 -8.42
C LYS A 135 -0.23 3.33 -7.87
N TYR A 136 -0.14 3.60 -6.57
CA TYR A 136 -1.09 4.42 -5.80
C TYR A 136 -2.54 3.92 -5.86
N ASP A 137 -2.71 2.60 -5.92
CA ASP A 137 -3.99 1.90 -6.08
C ASP A 137 -4.81 1.90 -4.79
N LEU A 138 -5.47 3.02 -4.52
CA LEU A 138 -6.38 3.24 -3.41
C LEU A 138 -7.55 4.15 -3.83
N ALA A 139 -8.76 3.78 -3.42
CA ALA A 139 -9.94 4.63 -3.55
C ALA A 139 -10.84 4.53 -2.31
N ILE A 140 -11.70 5.54 -2.15
CA ILE A 140 -12.73 5.62 -1.14
C ILE A 140 -14.09 5.71 -1.83
N VAL A 141 -15.00 4.83 -1.41
CA VAL A 141 -16.39 4.79 -1.85
C VAL A 141 -17.24 5.34 -0.71
N ARG A 142 -17.94 6.46 -0.95
CA ARG A 142 -18.89 7.04 0.00
C ARG A 142 -20.29 6.50 -0.24
N LEU A 143 -20.91 5.96 0.81
CA LEU A 143 -22.26 5.42 0.81
C LEU A 143 -23.29 6.56 0.78
N ALA A 144 -24.39 6.38 0.05
CA ALA A 144 -25.49 7.35 0.00
C ALA A 144 -26.37 7.33 1.26
N THR A 145 -26.26 6.30 2.09
CA THR A 145 -26.97 6.15 3.37
C THR A 145 -26.02 5.57 4.41
N GLN A 146 -26.21 5.92 5.69
CA GLN A 146 -25.38 5.40 6.78
C GLN A 146 -25.60 3.90 6.99
N ALA A 147 -24.50 3.15 7.05
CA ALA A 147 -24.47 1.77 7.51
C ALA A 147 -24.86 1.70 8.99
N ARG A 148 -25.77 0.78 9.33
CA ARG A 148 -26.18 0.53 10.71
C ARG A 148 -25.26 -0.52 11.31
N PHE A 149 -24.57 -0.22 12.40
CA PHE A 149 -23.69 -1.22 13.01
C PHE A 149 -24.48 -2.30 13.76
N THR A 150 -24.09 -3.55 13.52
CA THR A 150 -24.70 -4.78 14.05
C THR A 150 -23.59 -5.81 14.31
N ASP A 151 -23.92 -7.01 14.79
CA ASP A 151 -22.95 -8.10 14.94
C ASP A 151 -22.27 -8.51 13.61
N TYR A 152 -22.90 -8.18 12.48
CA TYR A 152 -22.45 -8.49 11.12
C TYR A 152 -21.89 -7.29 10.35
N VAL A 153 -22.11 -6.06 10.82
CA VAL A 153 -21.65 -4.83 10.17
C VAL A 153 -20.95 -3.94 11.21
N GLN A 154 -19.63 -3.78 11.12
CA GLN A 154 -18.81 -2.96 12.04
C GLN A 154 -17.66 -2.31 11.27
N PRO A 155 -17.12 -1.16 11.71
CA PRO A 155 -15.97 -0.55 11.05
C PRO A 155 -14.64 -1.23 11.45
N ILE A 156 -13.67 -1.29 10.54
CA ILE A 156 -12.28 -1.68 10.83
C ILE A 156 -11.47 -0.48 11.37
N CYS A 157 -10.47 -0.71 12.22
CA CYS A 157 -9.55 0.35 12.59
C CYS A 157 -8.54 0.63 11.46
N VAL A 158 -8.26 1.90 11.20
CA VAL A 158 -7.27 2.32 10.19
C VAL A 158 -6.16 3.16 10.82
N PHE A 159 -6.50 4.12 11.68
CA PHE A 159 -5.52 4.95 12.37
C PHE A 159 -5.86 5.13 13.86
N PRO A 160 -4.85 5.26 14.75
CA PRO A 160 -3.43 5.03 14.48
C PRO A 160 -3.16 3.57 14.09
N GLN A 161 -2.17 3.36 13.21
CA GLN A 161 -1.68 2.01 12.90
C GLN A 161 -0.99 1.42 14.14
N PRO A 162 -1.11 0.12 14.42
CA PRO A 162 -0.53 -0.46 15.62
C PRO A 162 1.01 -0.42 15.55
N PRO A 163 1.69 -0.21 16.69
CA PRO A 163 3.15 -0.09 16.72
C PRO A 163 3.83 -1.39 16.29
N GLY A 164 5.03 -1.25 15.72
CA GLY A 164 5.87 -2.40 15.35
C GLY A 164 5.40 -3.18 14.12
N ILE A 165 4.58 -2.61 13.22
CA ILE A 165 4.41 -3.19 11.88
C ILE A 165 5.70 -2.96 11.09
N ASN A 166 6.47 -4.02 10.89
CA ASN A 166 7.56 -4.05 9.92
C ASN A 166 7.12 -4.79 8.65
N TYR A 167 7.16 -4.09 7.51
CA TYR A 167 6.82 -4.67 6.22
C TYR A 167 8.01 -5.38 5.53
N ASN A 168 9.21 -5.36 6.13
CA ASN A 168 10.45 -5.81 5.47
C ASN A 168 11.05 -7.11 6.03
N ASP A 169 10.80 -7.47 7.29
CA ASP A 169 11.44 -8.61 7.97
C ASP A 169 10.63 -9.93 7.94
N GLY A 170 9.37 -9.87 7.52
CA GLY A 170 8.46 -11.02 7.53
C GLY A 170 7.94 -11.44 8.92
N SER A 171 8.12 -10.59 9.94
CA SER A 171 7.55 -10.80 11.28
C SER A 171 6.01 -10.70 11.32
N ILE A 172 5.44 -9.95 10.38
CA ILE A 172 4.00 -9.69 10.31
C ILE A 172 3.29 -10.77 9.49
N ARG A 173 2.19 -11.27 10.04
CA ARG A 173 1.22 -12.11 9.33
C ARG A 173 -0.13 -11.39 9.33
N GLY A 174 -0.72 -11.22 8.16
CA GLY A 174 -2.01 -10.55 7.96
C GLY A 174 -3.04 -11.51 7.39
N THR A 175 -4.28 -11.34 7.81
CA THR A 175 -5.42 -12.12 7.30
C THR A 175 -6.09 -11.36 6.16
N VAL A 176 -6.17 -11.98 4.99
CA VAL A 176 -6.89 -11.50 3.79
C VAL A 176 -8.21 -12.25 3.69
N VAL A 177 -9.24 -11.57 3.20
CA VAL A 177 -10.63 -12.05 3.19
C VAL A 177 -11.34 -11.59 1.93
N GLY A 178 -12.11 -12.47 1.31
CA GLY A 178 -12.89 -12.16 0.10
C GLY A 178 -13.67 -13.36 -0.45
N TRP A 179 -14.35 -13.13 -1.57
CA TRP A 179 -15.06 -14.14 -2.35
C TRP A 179 -14.32 -14.51 -3.64
N GLY A 180 -13.01 -14.24 -3.72
CA GLY A 180 -12.22 -14.43 -4.91
C GLY A 180 -12.19 -15.86 -5.45
N TYR A 181 -11.59 -15.99 -6.62
CA TYR A 181 -11.49 -17.24 -7.36
C TYR A 181 -10.77 -18.31 -6.53
N THR A 182 -11.46 -19.42 -6.31
CA THR A 182 -10.95 -20.59 -5.60
C THR A 182 -10.06 -21.45 -6.52
N GLN A 183 -9.48 -22.52 -6.00
CA GLN A 183 -8.76 -23.55 -6.76
C GLN A 183 -9.59 -24.25 -7.86
N PHE A 184 -10.89 -23.96 -7.96
CA PHE A 184 -11.79 -24.45 -9.00
C PHE A 184 -12.05 -23.40 -10.11
N ASP A 185 -11.24 -22.35 -10.16
CA ASP A 185 -11.32 -21.26 -11.15
C ASP A 185 -12.71 -20.59 -11.20
N ALA A 186 -13.36 -20.50 -10.04
CA ALA A 186 -14.66 -19.85 -9.82
C ALA A 186 -14.71 -19.09 -8.47
N LEU A 187 -15.45 -17.98 -8.43
CA LEU A 187 -15.71 -17.19 -7.21
C LEU A 187 -16.27 -18.07 -6.08
N SER A 188 -15.81 -17.85 -4.86
CA SER A 188 -16.35 -18.59 -3.72
C SER A 188 -17.73 -18.09 -3.34
N ASP A 189 -18.71 -19.00 -3.24
CA ASP A 189 -20.05 -18.63 -2.75
C ASP A 189 -20.02 -18.25 -1.25
N ALA A 190 -19.11 -18.78 -0.44
CA ALA A 190 -18.95 -18.39 0.96
C ALA A 190 -17.68 -17.56 1.16
N LEU A 191 -17.73 -16.52 2.01
CA LEU A 191 -16.58 -15.67 2.29
C LEU A 191 -15.40 -16.50 2.84
N GLN A 192 -14.25 -16.45 2.18
CA GLN A 192 -13.03 -17.17 2.56
C GLN A 192 -12.05 -16.24 3.28
N GLY A 193 -11.23 -16.80 4.16
CA GLY A 193 -10.13 -16.11 4.83
C GLY A 193 -8.84 -16.91 4.73
N THR A 194 -7.69 -16.22 4.66
CA THR A 194 -6.37 -16.85 4.72
C THR A 194 -5.35 -15.93 5.41
N THR A 195 -4.38 -16.50 6.14
CA THR A 195 -3.37 -15.71 6.87
C THR A 195 -2.00 -15.86 6.23
N LEU A 196 -1.56 -14.78 5.57
CA LEU A 196 -0.35 -14.71 4.76
C LEU A 196 0.77 -13.99 5.51
N PRO A 197 2.04 -14.42 5.38
CA PRO A 197 3.17 -13.64 5.86
C PRO A 197 3.37 -12.43 4.94
N VAL A 198 3.67 -11.27 5.53
CA VAL A 198 4.21 -10.13 4.80
C VAL A 198 5.61 -10.52 4.30
N VAL A 199 5.96 -10.07 3.10
CA VAL A 199 7.20 -10.39 2.41
C VAL A 199 7.94 -9.09 2.13
N GLY A 200 9.18 -9.03 2.58
CA GLY A 200 10.02 -7.84 2.39
C GLY A 200 10.22 -7.48 0.93
N HIS A 201 10.32 -6.18 0.68
CA HIS A 201 10.30 -5.57 -0.65
C HIS A 201 11.31 -6.23 -1.61
N THR A 202 12.56 -6.44 -1.17
CA THR A 202 13.59 -7.21 -1.90
C THR A 202 13.15 -8.61 -2.30
N LYS A 203 12.68 -9.39 -1.33
CA LYS A 203 12.29 -10.79 -1.53
C LYS A 203 11.07 -10.91 -2.46
N CYS A 204 10.27 -9.86 -2.54
CA CYS A 204 9.23 -9.73 -3.54
C CYS A 204 9.82 -9.42 -4.94
N LEU A 205 10.68 -8.40 -5.05
CA LEU A 205 11.35 -8.03 -6.31
C LEU A 205 12.12 -9.22 -6.92
N GLU A 206 13.00 -9.85 -6.14
CA GLU A 206 13.77 -11.04 -6.52
C GLU A 206 12.90 -12.26 -6.88
N SER A 207 11.61 -12.26 -6.50
CA SER A 207 10.71 -13.38 -6.79
C SER A 207 10.13 -13.37 -8.20
N ASN A 208 9.89 -12.18 -8.75
CA ASN A 208 9.36 -11.95 -10.10
C ASN A 208 9.69 -10.49 -10.51
N PRO A 209 10.92 -10.23 -10.99
CA PRO A 209 11.40 -8.89 -11.33
C PRO A 209 10.46 -8.15 -12.30
N GLU A 210 10.11 -8.81 -13.42
CA GLU A 210 9.28 -8.26 -14.50
C GLU A 210 7.93 -7.70 -14.00
N LEU A 211 7.28 -8.40 -13.05
CA LEU A 211 6.06 -7.92 -12.44
C LEU A 211 6.34 -6.81 -11.43
N PHE A 212 7.18 -7.10 -10.42
CA PHE A 212 7.27 -6.26 -9.24
C PHE A 212 8.04 -4.95 -9.47
N GLU A 213 8.91 -4.83 -10.46
CA GLU A 213 9.59 -3.55 -10.73
C GLU A 213 8.66 -2.54 -11.41
N ARG A 214 7.73 -3.04 -12.22
CA ARG A 214 6.68 -2.22 -12.83
C ARG A 214 5.70 -1.70 -11.78
N THR A 215 5.34 -2.53 -10.79
CA THR A 215 4.22 -2.27 -9.87
C THR A 215 4.64 -1.87 -8.46
N LEU A 216 5.68 -2.47 -7.87
CA LEU A 216 6.10 -2.23 -6.50
C LEU A 216 6.78 -0.85 -6.34
N TYR A 217 6.56 -0.24 -5.18
CA TYR A 217 7.16 1.00 -4.68
C TYR A 217 6.90 1.05 -3.15
N ASP A 218 7.36 2.08 -2.43
CA ASP A 218 7.25 2.09 -0.96
C ASP A 218 5.81 2.28 -0.41
N GLY A 219 4.89 2.80 -1.23
CA GLY A 219 3.45 2.78 -0.92
C GLY A 219 2.81 1.40 -1.10
N MET A 220 3.60 0.35 -1.33
CA MET A 220 3.16 -1.04 -1.42
C MET A 220 4.01 -1.97 -0.55
N PHE A 221 3.48 -3.17 -0.33
CA PHE A 221 4.20 -4.32 0.21
C PHE A 221 3.66 -5.60 -0.42
N CYS A 222 4.35 -6.72 -0.24
CA CYS A 222 3.89 -8.00 -0.73
C CYS A 222 3.50 -8.93 0.42
N ALA A 223 2.61 -9.87 0.17
CA ALA A 223 2.37 -10.99 1.08
C ALA A 223 1.98 -12.25 0.31
N GLY A 224 2.17 -13.41 0.93
CA GLY A 224 1.77 -14.70 0.35
C GLY A 224 2.73 -15.82 0.65
N PHE A 225 2.35 -17.04 0.26
CA PHE A 225 3.21 -18.20 0.28
C PHE A 225 3.51 -18.66 -1.15
N LYS A 226 4.73 -19.14 -1.40
CA LYS A 226 5.07 -19.83 -2.67
C LYS A 226 4.59 -21.29 -2.73
N ASN A 227 3.67 -21.69 -1.86
CA ASN A 227 3.24 -23.09 -1.66
C ASN A 227 1.84 -23.40 -2.24
N GLY A 228 1.24 -22.49 -3.02
CA GLY A 228 -0.13 -22.64 -3.53
C GLY A 228 -1.19 -21.85 -2.75
N THR A 229 -0.89 -21.34 -1.56
CA THR A 229 -1.82 -20.50 -0.78
C THR A 229 -1.62 -19.02 -1.13
N ASN A 230 -2.51 -18.46 -1.94
CA ASN A 230 -2.45 -17.06 -2.38
C ASN A 230 -3.84 -16.38 -2.41
N VAL A 231 -3.85 -15.07 -2.64
CA VAL A 231 -5.03 -14.27 -2.99
C VAL A 231 -5.33 -14.44 -4.48
N CYS A 232 -6.57 -14.24 -4.93
CA CYS A 232 -6.92 -14.37 -6.35
C CYS A 232 -7.81 -13.25 -6.89
N ASN A 233 -8.17 -13.36 -8.17
CA ASN A 233 -9.14 -12.47 -8.83
C ASN A 233 -10.43 -12.37 -8.00
N GLY A 234 -11.00 -11.18 -7.87
CA GLY A 234 -12.21 -10.95 -7.05
C GLY A 234 -11.93 -10.73 -5.56
N ASP A 235 -10.71 -10.95 -5.05
CA ASP A 235 -10.30 -10.44 -3.73
C ASP A 235 -9.78 -9.00 -3.79
N SER A 236 -9.53 -8.47 -5.00
CA SER A 236 -9.13 -7.09 -5.28
C SER A 236 -9.94 -6.07 -4.49
N GLY A 237 -9.28 -5.04 -3.95
CA GLY A 237 -9.92 -4.05 -3.09
C GLY A 237 -10.25 -4.55 -1.67
N GLY A 238 -10.23 -5.86 -1.43
CA GLY A 238 -10.33 -6.46 -0.10
C GLY A 238 -9.18 -6.05 0.82
N GLY A 239 -9.42 -6.07 2.13
CA GLY A 239 -8.43 -5.69 3.13
C GLY A 239 -7.51 -6.83 3.55
N MET A 240 -6.25 -6.50 3.86
CA MET A 240 -5.39 -7.30 4.74
C MET A 240 -5.45 -6.72 6.16
N PHE A 241 -5.80 -7.57 7.12
CA PHE A 241 -6.02 -7.20 8.51
C PHE A 241 -5.00 -7.84 9.47
N VAL A 242 -4.59 -7.13 10.52
CA VAL A 242 -3.83 -7.71 11.65
C VAL A 242 -4.60 -7.58 12.95
N ASN A 243 -4.53 -8.60 13.79
CA ASN A 243 -5.05 -8.57 15.15
C ASN A 243 -3.94 -8.13 16.13
N ARG A 244 -4.28 -7.22 17.04
CA ARG A 244 -3.48 -6.82 18.20
C ARG A 244 -4.40 -6.77 19.42
N ASN A 245 -4.19 -7.67 20.38
CA ASN A 245 -4.94 -7.73 21.64
C ASN A 245 -6.48 -7.72 21.45
N GLY A 246 -6.95 -8.45 20.43
CA GLY A 246 -8.36 -8.58 20.07
C GLY A 246 -8.94 -7.41 19.27
N GLN A 247 -8.12 -6.44 18.85
CA GLN A 247 -8.51 -5.35 17.96
C GLN A 247 -7.89 -5.56 16.59
N TRP A 248 -8.69 -5.43 15.54
CA TRP A 248 -8.28 -5.61 14.16
C TRP A 248 -7.98 -4.28 13.47
N PHE A 249 -6.91 -4.24 12.69
CA PHE A 249 -6.46 -3.07 11.94
C PHE A 249 -6.26 -3.41 10.47
N LEU A 250 -6.73 -2.55 9.58
CA LEU A 250 -6.47 -2.62 8.14
C LEU A 250 -5.04 -2.13 7.85
N ILE A 251 -4.16 -3.01 7.38
CA ILE A 251 -2.74 -2.68 7.09
C ILE A 251 -2.42 -2.60 5.61
N GLY A 252 -3.28 -3.14 4.75
CA GLY A 252 -3.12 -3.13 3.31
C GLY A 252 -4.41 -3.40 2.56
N VAL A 253 -4.44 -3.07 1.27
CA VAL A 253 -5.54 -3.33 0.34
C VAL A 253 -5.00 -4.20 -0.81
N VAL A 254 -5.71 -5.27 -1.17
CA VAL A 254 -5.34 -6.16 -2.29
C VAL A 254 -5.34 -5.34 -3.58
N SER A 255 -4.19 -5.28 -4.27
CA SER A 255 -4.02 -4.49 -5.50
C SER A 255 -3.80 -5.36 -6.73
N PHE A 256 -2.83 -6.29 -6.72
CA PHE A 256 -2.54 -7.12 -7.89
C PHE A 256 -1.93 -8.49 -7.52
N THR A 257 -2.09 -9.45 -8.43
CA THR A 257 -1.45 -10.77 -8.42
C THR A 257 -0.82 -11.04 -9.79
N ALA A 258 0.23 -11.87 -9.85
CA ALA A 258 0.69 -12.38 -11.14
C ALA A 258 -0.40 -13.24 -11.81
N ALA A 259 -0.45 -13.26 -13.14
CA ALA A 259 -1.30 -14.20 -13.88
C ALA A 259 -0.62 -15.57 -14.00
N ARG A 260 -1.41 -16.64 -13.95
CA ARG A 260 -1.02 -18.05 -14.09
C ARG A 260 -0.60 -18.37 -15.53
N ASP A 261 -1.30 -17.80 -16.50
CA ASP A 261 -1.00 -17.84 -17.92
C ASP A 261 -1.62 -16.62 -18.63
N SER A 262 -1.17 -16.34 -19.86
CA SER A 262 -1.61 -15.19 -20.67
C SER A 262 -3.03 -15.31 -21.25
N ASN A 263 -3.67 -16.47 -21.11
CA ASN A 263 -4.88 -16.81 -21.87
C ASN A 263 -6.12 -16.91 -20.98
N THR A 264 -5.95 -17.14 -19.68
CA THR A 264 -7.04 -17.29 -18.69
C THR A 264 -7.18 -16.11 -17.75
N ASN A 265 -6.15 -15.26 -17.61
CA ASN A 265 -6.06 -14.19 -16.60
C ASN A 265 -6.25 -14.66 -15.14
N LEU A 266 -6.20 -15.97 -14.87
CA LEU A 266 -6.31 -16.53 -13.52
C LEU A 266 -5.08 -16.20 -12.67
N CYS A 267 -5.21 -16.09 -11.35
CA CYS A 267 -4.07 -15.77 -10.49
C CYS A 267 -3.03 -16.90 -10.43
N SER A 268 -1.74 -16.55 -10.37
CA SER A 268 -0.68 -17.50 -10.04
C SER A 268 -0.67 -17.78 -8.54
N THR A 269 -0.74 -19.05 -8.17
CA THR A 269 -0.65 -19.51 -6.78
C THR A 269 0.79 -19.68 -6.28
N LYS A 270 1.79 -19.32 -7.10
CA LYS A 270 3.24 -19.43 -6.81
C LYS A 270 3.94 -18.09 -6.59
N ASP A 271 3.33 -17.00 -7.05
CA ASP A 271 3.82 -15.63 -6.89
C ASP A 271 3.28 -14.99 -5.61
N TYR A 272 3.89 -13.87 -5.18
CA TYR A 272 3.31 -13.08 -4.09
C TYR A 272 2.18 -12.18 -4.60
N THR A 273 1.29 -11.77 -3.69
CA THR A 273 0.28 -10.75 -3.95
C THR A 273 0.84 -9.38 -3.57
N GLY A 274 0.59 -8.36 -4.40
CA GLY A 274 0.91 -6.96 -4.11
C GLY A 274 -0.26 -6.25 -3.41
N PHE A 275 0.07 -5.50 -2.34
CA PHE A 275 -0.89 -4.76 -1.53
C PHE A 275 -0.50 -3.29 -1.44
N THR A 276 -1.48 -2.39 -1.57
CA THR A 276 -1.30 -0.97 -1.24
C THR A 276 -1.14 -0.82 0.28
N LYS A 277 -0.04 -0.19 0.72
CA LYS A 277 0.33 -0.01 2.13
C LYS A 277 -0.51 1.11 2.75
N VAL A 278 -1.53 0.77 3.53
CA VAL A 278 -2.52 1.73 4.05
C VAL A 278 -1.88 2.86 4.87
N SER A 279 -0.81 2.59 5.61
CA SER A 279 -0.07 3.62 6.35
C SER A 279 0.58 4.70 5.47
N ALA A 280 0.86 4.41 4.19
CA ALA A 280 1.41 5.38 3.24
C ALA A 280 0.36 6.38 2.73
N PHE A 281 -0.93 6.08 2.90
CA PHE A 281 -2.06 6.90 2.43
C PHE A 281 -2.79 7.62 3.57
N GLN A 282 -2.15 7.77 4.73
CA GLN A 282 -2.77 8.32 5.94
C GLN A 282 -3.47 9.65 5.68
N ASP A 283 -2.80 10.61 5.04
CA ASP A 283 -3.33 11.96 4.87
C ASP A 283 -4.52 11.98 3.89
N PHE A 284 -4.46 11.17 2.82
CA PHE A 284 -5.57 10.96 1.88
C PHE A 284 -6.79 10.31 2.55
N ILE A 285 -6.57 9.26 3.35
CA ILE A 285 -7.64 8.52 4.03
C ILE A 285 -8.29 9.37 5.12
N VAL A 286 -7.50 10.02 5.98
CA VAL A 286 -8.01 10.87 7.07
C VAL A 286 -8.87 11.99 6.50
N THR A 287 -8.38 12.69 5.48
CA THR A 287 -9.10 13.79 4.81
C THR A 287 -10.41 13.34 4.18
N ASN A 288 -10.42 12.21 3.46
CA ASN A 288 -11.56 11.80 2.65
C ASN A 288 -12.57 10.88 3.35
N CYS A 289 -12.17 10.16 4.41
CA CYS A 289 -13.09 9.39 5.26
C CYS A 289 -13.61 10.18 6.46
N GLY A 290 -13.06 11.36 6.79
CA GLY A 290 -13.46 12.11 7.99
C GLY A 290 -13.04 11.42 9.30
N LEU A 291 -11.97 10.63 9.27
CA LEU A 291 -11.37 10.06 10.47
C LEU A 291 -10.69 11.18 11.26
N GLN A 292 -10.63 11.04 12.59
CA GLN A 292 -9.86 12.00 13.40
C GLN A 292 -8.36 11.89 13.05
N PRO A 293 -7.64 13.01 12.85
CA PRO A 293 -6.20 13.00 12.73
C PRO A 293 -5.58 12.38 13.99
N VAL A 294 -4.51 11.59 13.82
CA VAL A 294 -3.73 11.09 14.97
C VAL A 294 -3.04 12.29 15.62
N THR A 295 -3.59 12.78 16.73
CA THR A 295 -3.11 13.94 17.50
C THR A 295 -1.85 13.65 18.32
N GLU A 296 -0.89 12.94 17.72
CA GLU A 296 0.47 12.71 18.26
C GLU A 296 1.58 12.83 17.19
N ARG A 297 1.32 13.44 16.03
CA ARG A 297 2.43 14.08 15.29
C ARG A 297 2.64 15.49 15.86
N PRO A 298 3.85 15.85 16.33
CA PRO A 298 4.18 17.25 16.58
C PRO A 298 3.84 18.06 15.35
N ALA A 299 3.10 19.16 15.54
CA ALA A 299 2.63 19.95 14.42
C ALA A 299 3.81 20.55 13.66
N VAL A 300 4.11 20.03 12.48
CA VAL A 300 4.98 20.69 11.50
C VAL A 300 4.19 21.84 10.89
N VAL A 301 4.01 22.88 11.69
CA VAL A 301 3.54 24.19 11.22
C VAL A 301 4.70 24.81 10.46
N GLY A 302 4.61 24.80 9.14
CA GLY A 302 5.57 25.47 8.28
C GLY A 302 5.83 24.71 6.98
N GLY A 303 5.43 25.32 5.87
CA GLY A 303 5.88 24.92 4.53
C GLY A 303 7.35 25.26 4.30
N GLY A 304 8.24 24.59 5.02
CA GLY A 304 9.66 24.47 4.67
C GLY A 304 9.84 23.23 3.79
N GLY A 305 10.29 23.41 2.56
CA GLY A 305 10.54 22.27 1.66
C GLY A 305 11.61 21.36 2.23
N LYS A 306 11.24 20.10 2.55
CA LYS A 306 12.17 19.09 3.10
C LYS A 306 13.46 19.06 2.29
N GLN A 307 14.59 19.27 2.94
CA GLN A 307 15.88 19.34 2.28
C GLN A 307 16.47 17.94 2.13
N LYS A 308 16.91 17.62 0.91
CA LYS A 308 17.52 16.33 0.60
C LYS A 308 19.00 16.28 0.97
N PHE A 309 19.36 15.27 1.75
CA PHE A 309 20.70 14.88 2.14
C PHE A 309 20.98 13.43 1.71
N PHE A 310 22.21 12.96 1.89
CA PHE A 310 22.59 11.57 1.66
C PHE A 310 23.50 11.07 2.79
N HIS A 311 23.48 9.76 3.03
CA HIS A 311 24.33 9.07 3.99
C HIS A 311 24.99 7.88 3.30
N ALA A 312 26.33 7.89 3.24
CA ALA A 312 27.12 6.75 2.79
C ALA A 312 27.59 5.93 4.00
N THR A 313 27.54 4.61 3.83
CA THR A 313 28.06 3.63 4.79
C THR A 313 29.55 3.36 4.54
N ASP A 314 30.27 2.94 5.58
CA ASP A 314 31.67 2.50 5.47
C ASP A 314 31.84 1.12 6.11
N PHE A 315 31.28 0.12 5.45
CA PHE A 315 31.15 -1.25 5.92
C PHE A 315 32.39 -2.11 5.60
N GLY A 316 32.73 -3.00 6.55
CA GLY A 316 33.68 -4.09 6.31
C GLY A 316 33.14 -5.12 5.30
N LEU A 317 34.02 -5.99 4.79
CA LEU A 317 33.70 -6.94 3.71
C LEU A 317 32.43 -7.79 3.96
N GLU A 318 32.21 -8.25 5.19
CA GLU A 318 31.03 -9.06 5.54
C GLU A 318 29.74 -8.28 5.71
N GLN A 319 29.84 -6.98 6.01
CA GLN A 319 28.69 -6.08 6.18
C GLN A 319 28.21 -5.50 4.84
N LYS A 320 29.04 -5.56 3.79
CA LYS A 320 28.64 -5.18 2.43
C LYS A 320 27.53 -6.07 1.92
N MET A 321 26.64 -5.46 1.15
CA MET A 321 25.36 -6.04 0.79
C MET A 321 25.09 -5.92 -0.71
N ASN A 322 24.25 -6.82 -1.22
CA ASN A 322 23.76 -6.74 -2.59
C ASN A 322 22.80 -5.55 -2.76
N TRP A 323 22.42 -5.20 -4.00
CA TRP A 323 21.63 -3.99 -4.25
C TRP A 323 20.26 -4.02 -3.57
N PHE A 324 19.61 -5.18 -3.53
CA PHE A 324 18.30 -5.34 -2.92
C PHE A 324 18.38 -5.20 -1.39
N GLN A 325 19.32 -5.91 -0.76
CA GLN A 325 19.66 -5.81 0.66
C GLN A 325 20.03 -4.38 1.07
N ALA A 326 20.72 -3.63 0.21
CA ALA A 326 21.02 -2.21 0.42
C ALA A 326 19.74 -1.35 0.47
N GLY A 327 18.75 -1.69 -0.36
CA GLY A 327 17.39 -1.14 -0.29
C GLY A 327 16.70 -1.43 1.05
N ASP A 328 16.75 -2.68 1.53
CA ASP A 328 16.17 -3.04 2.83
C ASP A 328 16.88 -2.37 4.00
N TYR A 329 18.21 -2.24 3.94
CA TYR A 329 18.99 -1.51 4.93
C TYR A 329 18.53 -0.05 5.04
N CYS A 330 18.45 0.68 3.92
CA CYS A 330 17.94 2.05 3.96
C CYS A 330 16.51 2.10 4.52
N ARG A 331 15.61 1.20 4.08
CA ARG A 331 14.23 1.10 4.61
C ARG A 331 14.19 0.85 6.11
N SER A 332 15.10 0.02 6.64
CA SER A 332 15.18 -0.32 8.08
C SER A 332 15.53 0.87 8.97
N ILE A 333 16.23 1.88 8.43
CA ILE A 333 16.57 3.13 9.12
C ILE A 333 15.64 4.30 8.76
N GLY A 334 14.48 4.01 8.15
CA GLY A 334 13.47 5.00 7.76
C GLY A 334 13.88 5.86 6.56
N GLN A 335 14.77 5.36 5.71
CA GLN A 335 15.34 6.03 4.54
C GLN A 335 15.15 5.19 3.27
N HIS A 336 15.69 5.64 2.14
CA HIS A 336 15.65 4.90 0.87
C HIS A 336 17.01 4.92 0.18
N LEU A 337 17.26 4.00 -0.76
CA LEU A 337 18.44 4.09 -1.62
C LEU A 337 18.40 5.40 -2.43
N ALA A 338 19.55 6.06 -2.56
CA ALA A 338 19.63 7.42 -3.07
C ALA A 338 19.09 7.59 -4.51
N GLU A 339 18.13 8.49 -4.70
CA GLU A 339 17.72 9.01 -6.00
C GLU A 339 18.48 10.30 -6.33
N ILE A 340 19.40 10.24 -7.28
CA ILE A 340 20.19 11.41 -7.68
C ILE A 340 19.49 12.07 -8.87
N ARG A 341 18.60 13.03 -8.61
CA ARG A 341 17.65 13.55 -9.60
C ARG A 341 18.09 14.87 -10.24
N SER A 342 19.24 15.39 -9.86
CA SER A 342 19.74 16.69 -10.30
C SER A 342 21.26 16.80 -10.14
N GLY A 343 21.87 17.79 -10.83
CA GLY A 343 23.26 18.15 -10.59
C GLY A 343 23.55 18.62 -9.15
N GLN A 344 22.54 19.14 -8.44
CA GLN A 344 22.66 19.51 -7.02
C GLN A 344 22.75 18.27 -6.12
N ASP A 345 21.95 17.24 -6.41
CA ASP A 345 22.05 15.95 -5.72
C ASP A 345 23.40 15.29 -5.99
N GLN A 346 23.84 15.29 -7.26
CA GLN A 346 25.14 14.74 -7.66
C GLN A 346 26.32 15.47 -6.97
N ALA A 347 26.23 16.79 -6.78
CA ALA A 347 27.24 17.55 -6.04
C ALA A 347 27.33 17.12 -4.57
N LYS A 348 26.19 16.95 -3.88
CA LYS A 348 26.14 16.46 -2.49
C LYS A 348 26.70 15.03 -2.37
N VAL A 349 26.32 14.15 -3.30
CA VAL A 349 26.83 12.76 -3.34
C VAL A 349 28.34 12.76 -3.55
N LYS A 350 28.87 13.58 -4.45
CA LYS A 350 30.30 13.75 -4.73
C LYS A 350 31.11 14.10 -3.48
N GLU A 351 30.63 15.03 -2.65
CA GLU A 351 31.30 15.42 -1.39
C GLU A 351 31.39 14.28 -0.36
N ILE A 352 30.43 13.36 -0.40
CA ILE A 352 30.35 12.21 0.50
C ILE A 352 31.24 11.07 -0.03
N VAL A 353 31.00 10.61 -1.26
CA VAL A 353 31.67 9.42 -1.81
C VAL A 353 33.15 9.66 -2.14
N ALA A 354 33.57 10.91 -2.36
CA ALA A 354 34.98 11.26 -2.56
C ALA A 354 35.87 10.97 -1.34
N LYS A 355 35.27 10.78 -0.15
CA LYS A 355 35.95 10.37 1.09
C LYS A 355 36.09 8.84 1.23
N GLY A 356 35.45 8.07 0.35
CA GLY A 356 35.39 6.61 0.44
C GLY A 356 36.74 5.90 0.24
N GLY A 357 37.57 6.40 -0.68
CA GLY A 357 38.90 5.86 -0.95
C GLY A 357 38.88 4.54 -1.71
N MET A 358 39.91 3.71 -1.47
CA MET A 358 40.07 2.39 -2.07
C MET A 358 39.79 1.26 -1.06
N GLU A 359 39.46 0.09 -1.58
CA GLU A 359 39.25 -1.16 -0.85
C GLU A 359 39.74 -2.35 -1.69
N PRO A 360 40.23 -3.44 -1.09
CA PRO A 360 40.58 -4.65 -1.83
C PRO A 360 39.32 -5.32 -2.39
N ASP A 361 39.40 -5.79 -3.64
CA ASP A 361 38.46 -6.76 -4.20
C ASP A 361 38.73 -8.19 -3.68
N ALA A 362 37.95 -9.17 -4.15
CA ALA A 362 38.07 -10.57 -3.71
C ALA A 362 39.44 -11.21 -3.99
N ASN A 363 40.25 -10.61 -4.87
CA ASN A 363 41.61 -11.05 -5.19
C ASN A 363 42.68 -10.18 -4.52
N GLY A 364 42.31 -9.31 -3.59
CA GLY A 364 43.21 -8.39 -2.89
C GLY A 364 43.61 -7.15 -3.70
N VAL A 365 43.08 -6.94 -4.91
CA VAL A 365 43.45 -5.79 -5.75
C VAL A 365 42.71 -4.55 -5.27
N ALA A 366 43.44 -3.46 -5.03
CA ALA A 366 42.83 -2.19 -4.63
C ALA A 366 41.92 -1.61 -5.74
N ARG A 367 40.64 -1.50 -5.45
CA ARG A 367 39.61 -0.86 -6.28
C ARG A 367 39.03 0.36 -5.57
N LEU A 368 38.39 1.26 -6.29
CA LEU A 368 37.57 2.31 -5.67
C LEU A 368 36.39 1.67 -4.94
N LYS A 369 36.04 2.17 -3.76
CA LYS A 369 34.76 1.80 -3.12
C LYS A 369 33.61 2.09 -4.07
N GLN A 370 32.58 1.25 -4.06
CA GLN A 370 31.38 1.44 -4.89
C GLN A 370 30.16 1.50 -3.96
N TYR A 371 29.24 2.42 -4.25
CA TYR A 371 28.07 2.71 -3.43
C TYR A 371 26.79 2.44 -4.20
N TRP A 372 25.94 1.52 -3.73
CA TRP A 372 24.63 1.29 -4.33
C TRP A 372 23.75 2.55 -4.21
N ILE A 373 23.07 2.90 -5.31
CA ILE A 373 22.05 3.95 -5.39
C ILE A 373 20.73 3.37 -5.92
N GLY A 374 19.63 4.11 -5.85
CA GLY A 374 18.29 3.58 -6.15
C GLY A 374 18.01 3.27 -7.62
N ALA A 375 18.93 3.53 -8.55
CA ALA A 375 18.74 3.34 -9.98
C ALA A 375 18.94 1.87 -10.39
N ASN A 376 18.06 1.38 -11.27
CA ASN A 376 18.08 0.03 -11.85
C ASN A 376 17.31 0.00 -13.20
N ASP A 377 17.61 -0.94 -14.09
CA ASP A 377 16.85 -1.21 -15.34
C ASP A 377 16.26 -2.64 -15.39
N LEU A 378 16.23 -3.33 -14.25
CA LEU A 378 15.87 -4.75 -14.11
C LEU A 378 14.60 -5.16 -14.89
N GLY A 379 13.57 -4.30 -14.92
CA GLY A 379 12.26 -4.65 -15.47
C GLY A 379 12.11 -4.46 -16.98
N VAL A 380 12.87 -3.52 -17.57
CA VAL A 380 12.98 -3.35 -19.04
C VAL A 380 14.40 -2.88 -19.31
N SER A 381 15.21 -3.76 -19.90
CA SER A 381 16.63 -3.49 -20.19
C SER A 381 16.80 -2.16 -20.94
N ARG A 382 17.72 -1.33 -20.44
CA ARG A 382 18.03 0.05 -20.84
C ARG A 382 17.02 1.12 -20.42
N GLU A 383 15.88 0.80 -19.81
CA GLU A 383 14.95 1.77 -19.21
C GLU A 383 15.17 1.95 -17.70
N PHE A 384 16.22 2.69 -17.33
CA PHE A 384 16.52 2.93 -15.92
C PHE A 384 15.42 3.72 -15.18
N LYS A 385 15.06 3.23 -13.99
CA LYS A 385 14.07 3.80 -13.06
C LYS A 385 14.64 3.84 -11.64
N TRP A 386 14.08 4.74 -10.82
CA TRP A 386 14.38 4.81 -9.39
C TRP A 386 13.53 3.82 -8.59
N GLN A 387 14.15 3.01 -7.72
CA GLN A 387 13.49 2.00 -6.89
C GLN A 387 12.40 2.59 -5.98
N PHE A 388 12.67 3.74 -5.35
CA PHE A 388 11.76 4.31 -4.35
C PHE A 388 10.54 4.96 -4.99
N SER A 389 10.73 5.95 -5.87
CA SER A 389 9.64 6.69 -6.49
C SER A 389 9.05 6.00 -7.73
N GLY A 390 9.68 4.95 -8.26
CA GLY A 390 9.31 4.29 -9.51
C GLY A 390 9.45 5.16 -10.77
N ARG A 391 10.09 6.34 -10.68
CA ARG A 391 10.17 7.32 -11.77
C ARG A 391 11.29 6.94 -12.73
N GLY A 392 11.10 7.18 -14.04
CA GLY A 392 12.17 7.10 -15.03
C GLY A 392 13.29 8.09 -14.71
N ILE A 393 14.53 7.74 -15.07
CA ILE A 393 15.69 8.59 -14.81
C ILE A 393 15.79 9.71 -15.85
N THR A 394 15.72 10.96 -15.40
CA THR A 394 15.83 12.17 -16.23
C THR A 394 17.18 12.89 -16.11
N PHE A 395 18.00 12.51 -15.12
CA PHE A 395 19.34 13.04 -14.88
C PHE A 395 20.29 11.87 -14.72
N THR A 396 21.45 11.91 -15.38
CA THR A 396 22.46 10.84 -15.28
C THR A 396 23.86 11.45 -15.12
N HIS A 397 24.76 10.68 -14.49
CA HIS A 397 26.17 11.05 -14.36
C HIS A 397 27.06 9.82 -14.59
N TRP A 398 26.76 9.09 -15.68
CA TRP A 398 27.47 7.89 -16.09
C TRP A 398 28.97 8.15 -16.31
N ARG A 399 29.79 7.14 -16.02
CA ARG A 399 31.17 7.10 -16.50
C ARG A 399 31.16 6.91 -18.02
N GLN A 400 32.24 7.36 -18.68
CA GLN A 400 32.44 7.09 -20.11
C GLN A 400 32.29 5.58 -20.41
N ASN A 401 31.49 5.28 -21.43
CA ASN A 401 31.09 3.94 -21.90
C ASN A 401 30.04 3.20 -21.04
N GLU A 402 29.53 3.79 -19.96
CA GLU A 402 28.39 3.24 -19.19
C GLU A 402 27.05 3.91 -19.60
N PRO A 403 25.89 3.25 -19.43
CA PRO A 403 25.73 1.86 -18.99
C PRO A 403 26.08 0.87 -20.12
N ASN A 404 26.87 -0.14 -19.79
CA ASN A 404 27.45 -1.08 -20.78
C ASN A 404 26.67 -2.41 -20.88
N ASN A 405 25.91 -2.75 -19.84
CA ASN A 405 25.22 -4.01 -19.58
C ASN A 405 26.06 -5.28 -19.88
N VAL A 406 27.24 -5.42 -19.25
CA VAL A 406 28.14 -6.57 -19.44
C VAL A 406 27.40 -7.88 -19.24
N ASN A 407 27.47 -8.73 -20.28
CA ASN A 407 26.84 -10.04 -20.35
C ASN A 407 25.30 -10.03 -20.13
N ASN A 408 24.62 -8.90 -20.38
CA ASN A 408 23.18 -8.71 -20.09
C ASN A 408 22.84 -9.03 -18.63
N ASN A 409 23.66 -8.57 -17.68
CA ASN A 409 23.61 -8.97 -16.27
C ASN A 409 24.00 -7.83 -15.30
N GLU A 410 24.00 -6.57 -15.77
CA GLU A 410 24.36 -5.39 -14.98
C GLU A 410 23.18 -4.44 -14.89
N HIS A 411 22.22 -4.79 -14.02
CA HIS A 411 20.92 -4.12 -13.95
C HIS A 411 20.75 -3.10 -12.82
N CYS A 412 21.76 -2.93 -11.96
CA CYS A 412 21.69 -2.06 -10.79
C CYS A 412 22.82 -1.04 -10.80
N VAL A 413 22.57 0.18 -10.33
CA VAL A 413 23.53 1.29 -10.48
C VAL A 413 24.31 1.56 -9.20
N ALA A 414 25.62 1.71 -9.35
CA ALA A 414 26.52 2.11 -8.27
C ALA A 414 27.27 3.41 -8.62
N VAL A 415 27.58 4.20 -7.59
CA VAL A 415 28.43 5.39 -7.68
C VAL A 415 29.86 5.03 -7.27
N LEU A 416 30.85 5.49 -8.04
CA LEU A 416 32.26 5.33 -7.73
C LEU A 416 32.72 6.27 -6.60
N GLY A 417 33.41 5.71 -5.60
CA GLY A 417 33.97 6.39 -4.43
C GLY A 417 35.19 7.26 -4.71
N ASN A 418 35.08 8.18 -5.67
CA ASN A 418 36.15 9.10 -6.06
C ASN A 418 35.64 10.55 -6.20
N LYS A 419 36.55 11.48 -6.51
CA LYS A 419 36.23 12.90 -6.70
C LYS A 419 35.32 13.21 -7.90
N GLN A 420 35.06 12.23 -8.77
CA GLN A 420 34.20 12.39 -9.95
C GLN A 420 32.79 11.87 -9.69
N ALA A 421 32.63 10.88 -8.80
CA ALA A 421 31.37 10.26 -8.42
C ALA A 421 30.54 9.74 -9.61
N PHE A 422 31.21 9.26 -10.67
CA PHE A 422 30.56 8.69 -11.84
C PHE A 422 29.75 7.43 -11.48
N TRP A 423 28.67 7.22 -12.22
CA TRP A 423 27.82 6.05 -12.10
C TRP A 423 28.32 4.94 -13.03
N ILE A 424 28.17 3.70 -12.59
CA ILE A 424 28.31 2.49 -13.39
C ILE A 424 27.03 1.68 -13.22
N ASP A 425 26.59 0.99 -14.27
CA ASP A 425 25.76 -0.18 -14.08
C ASP A 425 26.63 -1.33 -13.54
N ALA A 426 26.01 -2.25 -12.81
CA ALA A 426 26.69 -3.30 -12.11
C ALA A 426 25.76 -4.49 -11.82
N ASN A 427 26.34 -5.68 -11.73
CA ASN A 427 25.61 -6.84 -11.26
C ASN A 427 25.01 -6.63 -9.85
N CYS A 428 23.68 -6.68 -9.76
CA CYS A 428 22.90 -6.45 -8.54
C CYS A 428 23.28 -7.35 -7.35
N LYS A 429 23.82 -8.55 -7.60
CA LYS A 429 24.24 -9.51 -6.57
C LYS A 429 25.59 -9.16 -5.94
N GLY A 430 26.36 -8.24 -6.53
CA GLY A 430 27.67 -7.84 -6.01
C GLY A 430 27.58 -7.08 -4.67
N LYS A 431 28.40 -7.49 -3.70
CA LYS A 431 28.49 -6.84 -2.38
C LYS A 431 29.16 -5.46 -2.50
N ARG A 432 28.48 -4.39 -2.08
CA ARG A 432 28.99 -3.00 -2.12
C ARG A 432 28.64 -2.22 -0.84
N GLN A 433 29.17 -1.01 -0.75
CA GLN A 433 28.69 0.00 0.20
C GLN A 433 27.30 0.49 -0.20
N VAL A 434 26.61 1.17 0.70
CA VAL A 434 25.26 1.70 0.52
C VAL A 434 25.23 3.22 0.63
N LEU A 435 24.50 3.89 -0.28
CA LEU A 435 24.17 5.31 -0.18
C LEU A 435 22.66 5.48 -0.05
N CYS A 436 22.21 5.89 1.13
CA CYS A 436 20.81 6.23 1.38
C CYS A 436 20.56 7.73 1.18
N GLU A 437 19.37 8.12 0.71
CA GLU A 437 18.88 9.50 0.81
C GLU A 437 18.20 9.77 2.15
N VAL A 438 18.28 11.01 2.63
CA VAL A 438 17.67 11.45 3.89
C VAL A 438 16.92 12.76 3.66
N TRP A 439 15.67 12.82 4.11
CA TRP A 439 14.85 14.02 4.05
C TRP A 439 14.74 14.63 5.46
N LYS A 440 15.17 15.88 5.62
CA LYS A 440 15.08 16.64 6.88
C LYS A 440 14.29 17.93 6.68
#